data_AF-A0A8T1IAF4-F1
#
_entry.id   AF-A0A8T1IAF4-F1
#
_cell.length_a   1.000
_cell.length_b   1.000
_cell.length_c   1.000
_cell.angle_alpha   90.00
_cell.angle_beta   90.00
_cell.angle_gamma   90.00
#
_symmetry.space_group_name_H-M   'P 1'
#
loop_
_entity.id
_entity.type
_entity.pdbx_description
1 polymer ?
#
loop_
_entity_poly.entity_id
_entity_poly.type
_entity_poly.pdbx_seq_one_letter_code
_entity_poly.pdbx_strand_id
1 'polypeptide(L)'
;MTKTSKAFAYITNTAREDRKVARVLSGWSVDDAPKIIDITSLDHASQERLGRLRLLLFSSCTGLKKQRLNVSTKVLNVLTAYLVRYFPQMKELAPTAPVVTRVED
;
A
#
# COMPACT_ATOMS: atom_id res chain seq x y z
N MET A 1 10.41 40.64 -8.97
CA MET A 1 10.97 39.29 -8.75
C MET A 1 10.76 38.96 -7.27
N THR A 2 9.68 38.25 -6.93
CA THR A 2 9.28 37.98 -5.54
C THR A 2 10.19 36.91 -4.95
N LYS A 3 11.15 37.31 -4.10
CA LYS A 3 12.00 36.40 -3.33
C LYS A 3 11.11 35.65 -2.33
N THR A 4 10.62 34.47 -2.69
CA THR A 4 10.05 33.53 -1.72
C THR A 4 11.12 33.22 -0.68
N SER A 5 10.84 33.48 0.60
CA SER A 5 11.80 33.21 1.66
C SER A 5 12.14 31.72 1.68
N LYS A 6 13.38 31.39 2.07
CA LYS A 6 13.87 30.00 2.15
C LYS A 6 12.94 29.11 3.00
N ALA A 7 12.28 29.68 4.01
CA ALA A 7 11.28 29.00 4.83
C ALA A 7 9.98 28.68 4.06
N PHE A 8 9.48 29.59 3.23
CA PHE A 8 8.32 29.32 2.38
C PHE A 8 8.63 28.27 1.31
N ALA A 9 9.82 28.31 0.70
CA ALA A 9 10.26 27.29 -0.25
C ALA A 9 10.37 25.90 0.39
N TYR A 10 10.81 25.83 1.65
CA TYR A 10 10.82 24.58 2.41
C TYR A 10 9.37 24.08 2.62
N ILE A 11 8.50 24.90 3.21
CA ILE A 11 7.10 24.52 3.48
C ILE A 11 6.36 24.03 2.22
N THR A 12 6.57 24.67 1.07
CA THR A 12 5.89 24.30 -0.17
C THR A 12 6.53 23.12 -0.90
N ASN A 13 7.85 22.92 -0.78
CA ASN A 13 8.55 21.84 -1.47
C ASN A 13 8.77 20.58 -0.63
N THR A 14 8.69 20.61 0.70
CA THR A 14 9.00 19.45 1.56
C THR A 14 8.24 18.20 1.11
N ALA A 15 6.92 18.29 0.92
CA ALA A 15 6.13 17.13 0.48
C ALA A 15 6.52 16.61 -0.92
N ARG A 16 7.03 17.48 -1.80
CA ARG A 16 7.52 17.08 -3.13
C ARG A 16 8.88 16.40 -3.02
N GLU A 17 9.79 16.96 -2.25
CA GLU A 17 11.13 16.40 -2.04
C GLU A 17 11.06 15.07 -1.27
N ASP A 18 10.19 14.96 -0.27
CA ASP A 18 9.95 13.71 0.46
C ASP A 18 9.46 12.60 -0.48
N ARG A 19 8.57 12.92 -1.43
CA ARG A 19 8.13 11.95 -2.45
C ARG A 19 9.26 11.50 -3.37
N LYS A 20 10.17 12.42 -3.73
CA LYS A 20 11.35 12.08 -4.53
C LYS A 20 12.28 11.14 -3.77
N VAL A 21 12.55 11.45 -2.50
CA VAL A 21 13.36 10.58 -1.63
C VAL A 21 12.70 9.21 -1.48
N ALA A 22 11.39 9.16 -1.21
CA ALA A 22 10.66 7.91 -1.09
C ALA A 22 10.71 7.05 -2.38
N ARG A 23 10.67 7.66 -3.56
CA ARG A 23 10.83 6.97 -4.86
C ARG A 23 12.19 6.32 -4.97
N VAL A 24 13.26 7.09 -4.73
CA VAL A 24 14.64 6.60 -4.79
C VAL A 24 14.84 5.44 -3.81
N LEU A 25 14.36 5.59 -2.58
CA LEU A 25 14.43 4.52 -1.57
C LEU A 25 13.62 3.28 -1.94
N SER A 26 12.59 3.42 -2.78
CA SER A 26 11.77 2.31 -3.29
C SER A 26 12.32 1.71 -4.59
N GLY A 27 13.50 2.15 -5.07
CA GLY A 27 14.13 1.67 -6.31
C GLY A 27 13.67 2.36 -7.60
N TRP A 28 12.95 3.48 -7.50
CA TRP A 28 12.45 4.26 -8.64
C TRP A 28 13.32 5.49 -8.91
N SER A 29 13.27 6.02 -10.13
CA SER A 29 13.85 7.32 -10.44
C SER A 29 13.07 8.46 -9.77
N VAL A 30 13.74 9.59 -9.60
CA VAL A 30 13.21 10.81 -8.96
C VAL A 30 11.91 11.28 -9.64
N ASP A 31 11.88 11.22 -10.98
CA ASP A 31 10.77 11.70 -11.79
C ASP A 31 9.79 10.61 -12.21
N ASP A 32 9.99 9.37 -11.76
CA ASP A 32 9.09 8.28 -12.10
C ASP A 32 7.69 8.51 -11.50
N ALA A 33 6.68 8.17 -12.30
CA ALA A 33 5.28 8.13 -11.90
C ALA A 33 4.83 6.67 -11.78
N PRO A 34 5.14 5.97 -10.67
CA PRO A 34 4.76 4.58 -10.49
C PRO A 34 3.25 4.42 -10.62
N LYS A 35 2.81 3.52 -11.50
CA LYS A 35 1.40 3.18 -11.63
C LYS A 35 1.02 2.26 -10.47
N ILE A 36 0.31 2.83 -9.50
CA ILE A 36 -0.20 2.11 -8.34
C ILE A 36 -1.41 1.29 -8.77
N ILE A 37 -1.42 0.01 -8.41
CA ILE A 37 -2.58 -0.86 -8.59
C ILE A 37 -3.60 -0.51 -7.53
N ASP A 38 -4.84 -0.21 -7.94
CA ASP A 38 -5.94 0.09 -7.04
C ASP A 38 -7.20 -0.68 -7.45
N ILE A 39 -7.88 -1.23 -6.45
CA ILE A 39 -9.11 -2.01 -6.59
C ILE A 39 -10.35 -1.14 -6.79
N THR A 40 -10.22 0.19 -6.63
CA THR A 40 -11.32 1.15 -6.83
C THR A 40 -11.88 1.15 -8.26
N SER A 41 -11.11 0.67 -9.24
CA SER A 41 -11.55 0.53 -10.64
C SER A 41 -12.43 -0.70 -10.90
N LEU A 42 -12.57 -1.61 -9.92
CA LEU A 42 -13.38 -2.82 -10.05
C LEU A 42 -14.86 -2.55 -9.76
N ASP A 43 -15.73 -3.43 -10.25
CA ASP A 43 -17.16 -3.40 -9.96
C ASP A 43 -17.44 -3.60 -8.46
N HIS A 44 -18.64 -3.17 -8.03
CA HIS A 44 -19.01 -3.20 -6.61
C HIS A 44 -18.97 -4.61 -6.02
N ALA A 45 -19.38 -5.65 -6.77
CA ALA A 45 -19.37 -7.01 -6.26
C ALA A 45 -17.93 -7.51 -6.04
N SER A 46 -17.02 -7.20 -6.96
CA SER A 46 -15.59 -7.46 -6.80
C SER A 46 -14.99 -6.71 -5.61
N GLN A 47 -15.34 -5.44 -5.43
CA GLN A 47 -14.88 -4.66 -4.26
C GLN A 47 -15.36 -5.26 -2.93
N GLU A 48 -16.61 -5.74 -2.87
CA GLU A 48 -17.14 -6.37 -1.66
C GLU A 48 -16.42 -7.68 -1.34
N ARG A 49 -16.20 -8.54 -2.35
CA ARG A 49 -15.42 -9.78 -2.21
C ARG A 49 -14.00 -9.50 -1.72
N LEU A 50 -13.35 -8.49 -2.31
CA LEU A 50 -12.03 -8.03 -1.86
C LEU A 50 -12.06 -7.45 -0.46
N GLY A 51 -13.15 -6.79 -0.05
CA GLY A 51 -13.33 -6.31 1.32
C GLY A 51 -13.36 -7.44 2.35
N ARG A 52 -13.99 -8.57 2.02
CA ARG A 52 -13.99 -9.79 2.85
C ARG A 52 -12.62 -10.44 2.88
N LEU A 53 -11.98 -10.62 1.72
CA LEU A 53 -10.63 -11.15 1.63
C LEU A 53 -9.63 -10.29 2.41
N ARG A 54 -9.78 -8.96 2.35
CA ARG A 54 -8.94 -8.01 3.10
C ARG A 54 -9.03 -8.24 4.60
N LEU A 55 -10.23 -8.47 5.15
CA LEU A 55 -10.39 -8.77 6.57
C LEU A 55 -9.67 -10.07 6.95
N LEU A 56 -9.78 -11.10 6.10
CA LEU A 56 -9.06 -12.37 6.28
C LEU A 56 -7.55 -12.16 6.25
N LEU A 57 -7.04 -11.48 5.23
CA LEU A 57 -5.61 -11.19 5.06
C LEU A 57 -5.05 -10.40 6.25
N PHE A 58 -5.66 -9.27 6.62
CA PHE A 58 -5.14 -8.44 7.72
C PHE A 58 -5.37 -9.03 9.11
N SER A 59 -6.30 -9.98 9.25
CA SER A 59 -6.38 -10.75 10.50
C SER A 59 -5.09 -11.54 10.77
N SER A 60 -4.31 -11.89 9.73
CA SER A 60 -3.07 -12.66 9.85
C SER A 60 -1.89 -11.85 10.35
N CYS A 61 -2.02 -10.51 10.44
CA CYS A 61 -1.00 -9.65 11.00
C CYS A 61 -0.78 -9.95 12.50
N THR A 62 0.42 -10.38 12.84
CA THR A 62 0.84 -10.62 14.23
C THR A 62 1.49 -9.37 14.84
N GLY A 63 1.39 -9.21 16.17
CA GLY A 63 2.08 -8.12 16.88
C GLY A 63 1.35 -6.77 16.88
N LEU A 64 0.17 -6.67 16.28
CA LEU A 64 -0.67 -5.47 16.34
C LEU A 64 -1.53 -5.47 17.61
N LYS A 65 -1.37 -4.46 18.48
CA LYS A 65 -2.16 -4.31 19.72
C LYS A 65 -3.65 -4.03 19.47
N LYS A 66 -4.01 -3.48 18.30
CA LYS A 66 -5.38 -3.17 17.91
C LYS A 66 -5.62 -3.70 16.50
N GLN A 67 -6.77 -4.36 16.29
CA GLN A 67 -7.19 -4.83 14.96
C GLN A 67 -7.59 -3.69 14.01
N ARG A 68 -8.01 -2.53 14.56
CA ARG A 68 -8.25 -1.34 13.74
C ARG A 68 -6.92 -0.71 13.34
N LEU A 69 -6.50 -1.00 12.11
CA LEU A 69 -5.38 -0.32 11.47
C LEU A 69 -5.71 1.17 11.33
N ASN A 70 -4.85 2.06 11.85
CA ASN A 70 -4.98 3.51 11.66
C ASN A 70 -4.46 3.91 10.25
N VAL A 71 -5.06 3.30 9.23
CA VAL A 71 -4.63 3.40 7.83
C VAL A 71 -5.85 3.73 6.99
N SER A 72 -5.70 4.65 6.04
CA SER A 72 -6.81 5.05 5.18
C SER A 72 -7.28 3.88 4.30
N THR A 73 -8.58 3.84 3.99
CA THR A 73 -9.17 2.82 3.12
C THR A 73 -8.44 2.72 1.77
N LYS A 74 -8.01 3.85 1.20
CA LYS A 74 -7.27 3.88 -0.06
C LYS A 74 -5.93 3.13 0.03
N VAL A 75 -5.19 3.31 1.12
CA VAL A 75 -3.93 2.58 1.33
C VAL A 75 -4.20 1.09 1.52
N LEU A 76 -5.23 0.73 2.29
CA LEU A 76 -5.62 -0.67 2.48
C LEU A 76 -6.01 -1.34 1.15
N ASN A 77 -6.71 -0.62 0.28
CA ASN A 77 -7.12 -1.09 -1.05
C ASN A 77 -5.90 -1.40 -1.93
N VAL A 78 -4.93 -0.49 -1.97
CA VAL A 78 -3.67 -0.70 -2.69
C VAL A 78 -2.93 -1.91 -2.12
N LEU A 79 -2.73 -1.98 -0.80
CA LEU A 79 -2.03 -3.12 -0.18
C LEU A 79 -2.73 -4.46 -0.49
N THR A 80 -4.05 -4.49 -0.45
CA THR A 80 -4.85 -5.67 -0.82
C THR A 80 -4.61 -6.04 -2.28
N ALA A 81 -4.60 -5.07 -3.20
CA ALA A 81 -4.36 -5.30 -4.62
C ALA A 81 -3.00 -5.97 -4.88
N TYR A 82 -1.95 -5.46 -4.23
CA TYR A 82 -0.60 -6.00 -4.36
C TYR A 82 -0.49 -7.40 -3.75
N LEU A 83 -1.09 -7.62 -2.58
CA LEU A 83 -1.13 -8.94 -1.95
C LEU A 83 -1.81 -9.96 -2.85
N VAL A 84 -2.96 -9.64 -3.44
CA VAL A 84 -3.66 -10.54 -4.37
C VAL A 84 -2.81 -10.82 -5.60
N ARG A 85 -2.21 -9.79 -6.21
CA ARG A 85 -1.38 -9.94 -7.42
C ARG A 85 -0.17 -10.84 -7.19
N TYR A 86 0.47 -10.73 -6.03
CA TYR A 86 1.72 -11.41 -5.72
C TYR A 86 1.54 -12.60 -4.76
N PHE A 87 0.29 -12.97 -4.43
CA PHE A 87 -0.01 -14.11 -3.59
C PHE A 87 0.61 -15.43 -4.09
N PRO A 88 0.57 -15.76 -5.40
CA PRO A 88 1.18 -17.01 -5.88
C PRO A 88 2.68 -17.10 -5.57
N GLN A 89 3.40 -16.00 -5.75
CA GLN A 89 4.83 -15.93 -5.48
C GLN A 89 5.14 -16.01 -3.99
N MET A 90 4.31 -15.36 -3.17
CA MET A 90 4.42 -15.45 -1.71
C MET A 90 4.17 -16.88 -1.23
N LYS A 91 3.21 -17.58 -1.82
CA LYS A 91 2.93 -19.00 -1.52
C LYS A 91 4.12 -19.90 -1.88
N GLU A 92 4.73 -19.70 -3.05
CA GLU A 92 5.93 -20.45 -3.45
C GLU A 92 7.11 -20.19 -2.50
N LEU A 93 7.29 -18.94 -2.07
CA LEU A 93 8.39 -18.54 -1.20
C LEU A 93 8.22 -19.03 0.26
N ALA A 94 7.00 -18.96 0.80
CA ALA A 94 6.71 -19.24 2.20
C ALA A 94 5.33 -19.90 2.36
N PRO A 95 5.19 -21.19 2.02
CA PRO A 95 3.90 -21.89 2.03
C PRO A 95 3.28 -22.01 3.43
N THR A 96 4.09 -21.96 4.49
CA THR A 96 3.65 -22.05 5.89
C THR A 96 3.36 -20.68 6.51
N ALA A 97 3.45 -19.59 5.75
CA ALA A 97 3.18 -18.26 6.29
C ALA A 97 1.71 -18.15 6.75
N PRO A 98 1.42 -17.45 7.87
CA PRO A 98 0.06 -17.34 8.42
C PRO A 98 -1.01 -16.82 7.45
N VAL A 99 -0.60 -16.04 6.46
CA VAL A 99 -1.48 -15.51 5.41
C VAL A 99 -1.80 -16.57 4.34
N VAL A 100 -0.87 -17.48 4.05
CA VAL A 100 -1.07 -18.57 3.08
C VAL A 100 -1.98 -19.61 3.69
N THR A 101 -1.68 -20.07 4.92
CA THR A 101 -2.51 -21.07 5.60
C THR A 101 -3.97 -20.62 5.68
N ARG A 102 -4.23 -19.37 6.09
CA ARG A 102 -5.60 -18.86 6.23
C ARG A 102 -6.36 -18.64 4.93
N VAL A 103 -5.68 -18.45 3.81
CA VAL A 103 -6.34 -18.29 2.51
C VAL A 103 -6.70 -19.66 1.92
N GLU A 104 -5.99 -20.72 2.34
CA GLU A 104 -6.21 -22.09 1.87
C GLU A 104 -7.07 -22.94 2.80
N ASP A 105 -7.21 -22.54 4.07
CA ASP A 105 -8.19 -23.07 5.04
C ASP A 105 -9.64 -22.78 4.60
#